data_AF-A0A6B3ABL4-F1
#
_entry.id   AF-A0A6B3ABL4-F1
#
_cell.length_a   1.000
_cell.length_b   1.000
_cell.length_c   1.000
_cell.angle_alpha   90.00
_cell.angle_beta   90.00
_cell.angle_gamma   90.00
#
_symmetry.space_group_name_H-M   'P 1'
#
loop_
_entity.id
_entity.type
_entity.pdbx_description
1 polymer ?
#
loop_
_entity_poly.entity_id
_entity_poly.type
_entity_poly.pdbx_seq_one_letter_code
_entity_poly.pdbx_strand_id
1 'polypeptide(L)' 'ARVAERLSVPLTAYRVGDGPDTDLRPVDGADWAGAHGITAGGAVLVRPDGFVAWRSEGPVTDPAGVLREAVGAVFDRH' A
#
# COMPACT_ATOMS: atom_id res chain seq x y z
N ALA A 1 -10.58 2.46 3.73
CA ALA A 1 -11.94 2.11 3.26
C ALA A 1 -12.44 3.01 2.11
N ARG A 2 -12.49 4.34 2.23
CA ARG A 2 -13.17 5.23 1.26
C ARG A 2 -12.69 5.25 -0.21
N VAL A 3 -11.50 4.73 -0.53
CA VAL A 3 -10.98 4.68 -1.90
C VAL A 3 -11.36 3.39 -2.61
N ALA A 4 -11.34 2.26 -1.90
CA ALA A 4 -11.77 0.96 -2.41
C ALA A 4 -13.23 0.97 -2.87
N GLU A 5 -14.12 1.67 -2.14
CA GLU A 5 -15.55 1.76 -2.48
C GLU A 5 -15.84 2.51 -3.79
N ARG A 6 -14.92 3.37 -4.24
CA ARG A 6 -15.07 4.18 -5.45
C ARG A 6 -14.40 3.55 -6.67
N LEU A 7 -13.51 2.61 -6.45
CA LEU A 7 -12.79 1.92 -7.50
C LEU A 7 -13.51 0.57 -7.67
N SER A 8 -13.99 0.24 -8.88
CA SER A 8 -14.72 -1.02 -9.15
C SER A 8 -13.83 -2.27 -9.04
N VAL A 9 -12.74 -2.19 -8.29
CA VAL A 9 -11.72 -3.21 -8.10
C VAL A 9 -11.61 -3.54 -6.62
N PRO A 10 -11.57 -4.83 -6.24
CA PRO A 10 -11.35 -5.22 -4.85
C PRO A 10 -9.99 -4.67 -4.37
N LEU A 11 -10.03 -3.84 -3.32
CA LEU A 11 -8.84 -3.28 -2.70
C LEU A 11 -8.88 -3.52 -1.19
N THR A 12 -8.03 -4.43 -0.71
CA THR A 12 -7.86 -4.71 0.71
C THR A 12 -6.64 -3.97 1.23
N ALA A 13 -6.77 -3.29 2.37
CA ALA A 13 -5.69 -2.56 3.01
C ALA A 13 -5.27 -3.27 4.30
N TYR A 14 -3.95 -3.37 4.51
CA TYR A 14 -3.35 -3.91 5.73
C TYR A 14 -2.33 -2.90 6.27
N ARG A 15 -2.36 -2.67 7.57
CA ARG A 15 -1.33 -1.94 8.32
C ARG A 15 -0.28 -2.94 8.80
N VAL A 16 0.97 -2.72 8.43
CA VAL A 16 2.09 -3.60 8.78
C VAL A 16 2.95 -2.95 9.87
N GLY A 17 3.22 -3.67 10.96
CA GLY A 17 4.12 -3.24 12.03
C GLY A 17 3.92 -4.03 13.32
N ASP A 18 4.50 -3.56 14.42
CA ASP A 18 4.41 -4.19 15.76
C ASP A 18 3.43 -3.48 16.71
N GLY A 19 2.66 -2.51 16.20
CA GLY A 19 1.77 -1.67 16.99
C GLY A 19 0.42 -2.32 17.32
N PRO A 20 -0.36 -1.75 18.25
CA PRO A 20 -1.68 -2.28 18.62
C PRO A 20 -2.70 -2.22 17.48
N ASP A 21 -2.49 -1.34 16.50
CA ASP A 21 -3.41 -1.06 15.39
C ASP A 21 -2.99 -1.73 14.06
N THR A 22 -2.05 -2.68 14.09
CA THR A 22 -1.53 -3.33 12.88
C THR A 22 -2.30 -4.60 12.56
N ASP A 23 -2.59 -4.80 11.28
CA ASP A 23 -3.30 -5.98 10.79
C ASP A 23 -2.32 -7.15 10.55
N LEU A 24 -1.05 -6.83 10.24
CA LEU A 24 0.02 -7.80 9.96
C LEU A 24 1.28 -7.41 10.71
N ARG A 25 2.00 -8.41 11.20
CA ARG A 25 3.32 -8.24 11.82
C ARG A 25 4.42 -8.73 10.86
N PRO A 26 5.51 -7.97 10.68
CA PRO A 26 6.70 -8.47 10.00
C PRO A 26 7.23 -9.75 10.66
N VAL A 27 7.92 -10.58 9.87
CA VAL A 27 8.68 -11.71 10.44
C VAL A 27 9.75 -11.15 11.38
N ASP A 28 9.98 -11.82 12.51
CA ASP A 28 10.95 -11.36 13.51
C ASP A 28 12.34 -11.10 12.89
N GLY A 29 12.89 -9.92 13.14
CA GLY A 29 14.16 -9.47 12.59
C GLY A 29 14.12 -8.95 11.15
N ALA A 30 12.96 -8.96 10.48
CA ALA A 30 12.82 -8.42 9.14
C ALA A 30 12.49 -6.91 9.16
N ASP A 31 13.27 -6.12 8.43
CA ASP A 31 12.91 -4.74 8.11
C ASP A 31 12.01 -4.71 6.88
N TRP A 32 10.70 -4.91 7.11
CA TRP A 32 9.71 -4.94 6.03
C TRP A 32 9.65 -3.60 5.27
N ALA A 33 9.70 -2.48 5.98
CA ALA A 33 9.62 -1.16 5.38
C ALA A 33 10.86 -0.88 4.51
N GLY A 34 12.06 -1.13 5.04
CA GLY A 34 13.31 -1.00 4.29
C GLY A 34 13.41 -1.95 3.10
N ALA A 35 12.96 -3.20 3.23
CA ALA A 35 12.93 -4.16 2.13
C ALA A 35 12.04 -3.70 0.96
N HIS A 36 11.00 -2.92 1.24
CA HIS A 36 10.12 -2.33 0.24
C HIS A 36 10.51 -0.89 -0.18
N GLY A 37 11.60 -0.35 0.37
CA GLY A 37 12.07 1.00 0.08
C GLY A 37 11.11 2.08 0.55
N ILE A 38 10.43 1.85 1.68
CA ILE A 38 9.49 2.78 2.29
C ILE A 38 9.81 3.01 3.76
N THR A 39 9.24 4.07 4.33
CA THR A 39 9.25 4.36 5.76
C THR A 39 8.00 3.79 6.44
N ALA A 40 7.92 3.87 7.77
CA ALA A 40 6.74 3.47 8.53
C ALA A 40 5.45 4.21 8.13
N GLY A 41 5.56 5.40 7.51
CA GLY A 41 4.41 6.15 6.99
C GLY A 41 4.15 5.94 5.50
N GLY A 42 4.95 5.11 4.82
CA GLY A 42 4.80 4.79 3.41
C GLY A 42 3.78 3.71 3.12
N ALA A 43 3.65 3.33 1.85
CA ALA A 43 2.71 2.30 1.41
C ALA A 43 3.18 1.60 0.14
N VAL A 44 2.76 0.35 -0.05
CA VAL A 44 2.93 -0.39 -1.30
C VAL A 44 1.58 -0.87 -1.81
N LEU A 45 1.40 -0.85 -3.14
CA LEU A 45 0.28 -1.47 -3.83
C LEU A 45 0.78 -2.74 -4.51
N VAL A 46 0.22 -3.88 -4.12
CA VAL A 46 0.60 -5.19 -4.62
C VAL A 46 -0.49 -5.74 -5.53
N ARG A 47 -0.10 -6.24 -6.70
CA ARG A 47 -1.01 -6.89 -7.65
C ARG A 47 -1.33 -8.32 -7.22
N PRO A 48 -2.41 -8.93 -7.73
CA PRO A 48 -2.77 -10.31 -7.41
C PRO A 48 -1.71 -11.36 -7.77
N ASP A 49 -0.77 -11.03 -8.66
CA ASP A 49 0.38 -11.88 -9.03
C ASP A 49 1.56 -11.77 -8.04
N GLY A 50 1.43 -10.98 -6.98
CA GLY A 50 2.44 -10.79 -5.93
C GLY A 50 3.46 -9.69 -6.22
N PHE A 51 3.35 -8.97 -7.34
CA PHE A 51 4.30 -7.91 -7.68
C PHE A 51 3.87 -6.55 -7.13
N VAL A 52 4.84 -5.77 -6.64
CA VAL A 52 4.62 -4.36 -6.28
C VAL A 52 4.41 -3.55 -7.56
N ALA A 53 3.22 -3.00 -7.72
CA ALA A 53 2.85 -2.19 -8.87
C ALA A 53 3.12 -0.70 -8.64
N TRP A 54 3.14 -0.28 -7.38
CA TRP A 54 3.43 1.10 -6.97
C TRP A 54 3.89 1.14 -5.51
N ARG A 55 4.67 2.17 -5.15
CA ARG A 55 5.07 2.47 -3.76
C ARG A 55 5.07 3.98 -3.49
N SER A 56 4.79 4.35 -2.24
CA SER A 56 5.09 5.66 -1.67
C SER A 56 6.13 5.50 -0.58
N GLU A 57 7.26 6.21 -0.69
CA GLU A 57 8.37 6.14 0.26
C GLU A 57 7.98 6.62 1.67
N GLY A 58 6.99 7.51 1.77
CA GLY A 58 6.56 8.05 3.05
C GLY A 58 5.12 8.55 3.06
N PRO A 59 4.73 9.25 4.14
CA PRO A 59 3.39 9.79 4.26
C PRO A 59 3.16 10.90 3.23
N VAL A 60 1.93 10.97 2.73
CA VAL A 60 1.51 11.96 1.74
C VAL A 60 0.36 12.81 2.28
N THR A 61 0.24 14.04 1.78
CA THR A 61 -0.76 15.01 2.26
C THR A 61 -2.19 14.63 1.87
N ASP A 62 -2.41 14.03 0.70
CA ASP A 62 -3.69 13.46 0.28
C ASP A 62 -3.55 11.97 -0.06
N PRO A 63 -3.60 11.07 0.94
CA PRO A 63 -3.50 9.63 0.72
C PRO A 63 -4.59 9.09 -0.20
N ALA A 64 -5.78 9.70 -0.17
CA ALA A 64 -6.90 9.22 -0.95
C ALA A 64 -6.78 9.60 -2.44
N GLY A 65 -6.30 10.81 -2.73
CA GLY A 65 -5.92 11.26 -4.08
C GLY A 65 -4.83 10.37 -4.68
N VAL A 66 -3.71 10.26 -3.97
CA VAL A 66 -2.55 9.48 -4.42
C VAL A 66 -2.91 8.02 -4.68
N LEU A 67 -3.69 7.40 -3.80
CA LEU A 67 -4.11 6.01 -4.01
C LEU A 67 -5.02 5.85 -5.24
N ARG A 68 -5.91 6.81 -5.53
CA ARG A 68 -6.73 6.76 -6.75
C ARG A 68 -5.87 6.86 -8.01
N GLU A 69 -4.90 7.76 -8.02
CA GLU A 69 -3.97 7.92 -9.15
C GLU A 69 -3.14 6.66 -9.36
N ALA A 70 -2.56 6.11 -8.29
CA ALA A 70 -1.78 4.90 -8.33
C ALA A 70 -2.58 3.71 -8.85
N VAL A 71 -3.82 3.53 -8.35
CA VAL A 71 -4.69 2.46 -8.84
C VAL A 71 -5.06 2.68 -10.31
N GLY A 72 -5.44 3.91 -10.69
CA GLY A 72 -5.74 4.25 -12.09
C GLY A 72 -4.58 3.89 -13.03
N ALA A 73 -3.35 4.29 -12.69
CA ALA A 73 -2.16 4.00 -13.50
C ALA A 73 -1.85 2.50 -13.64
N VAL A 74 -2.22 1.67 -12.65
CA VAL A 74 -2.02 0.21 -12.72
C VAL A 74 -3.02 -0.45 -13.66
N PHE A 75 -4.26 0.05 -13.72
CA PHE A 75 -5.31 -0.48 -14.60
C PHE A 75 -5.29 0.13 -16.01
N ASP A 76 -4.73 1.32 -16.19
CA ASP A 76 -4.65 2.05 -17.47
C ASP A 76 -3.46 1.59 -18.36
N ARG A 77 -2.97 0.36 -18.16
CA ARG A 77 -1.93 -0.20 -19.03
C ARG A 77 -2.57 -0.80 -20.29
N HIS A 78 -2.50 -0.01 -21.35
CA HIS A 78 -2.64 -0.44 -22.74
C HIS A 78 -1.54 -1.44 -23.16
#